data_AF-A0A948U7V3-F1
#
_entry.id   AF-A0A948U7V3-F1
#
_cell.length_a   1.000
_cell.length_b   1.000
_cell.length_c   1.000
_cell.angle_alpha   90.00
_cell.angle_beta   90.00
_cell.angle_gamma   90.00
#
_symmetry.space_group_name_H-M   'P 1'
#
loop_
_entity.id
_entity.type
_entity.pdbx_description
1 polymer ?
#
loop_
_entity_poly.entity_id
_entity_poly.type
_entity_poly.pdbx_seq_one_letter_code
_entity_poly.pdbx_strand_id
1 'polypeptide(L)'
;MSKKIFIFCFLFSLILSPARFSQAQLPPATQAEMLSSQKGLEKLKQSDPKMYQKMLRSKEVSTNIQKIIASYRRKELSLEQAKKKLYPFVEKNLKDRLDNIDTKIAELEQKLENLKKARSDSSPMIEKEIEMILGIGVAMPMVP
;
A
#
# COMPACT_ATOMS: atom_id res chain seq x y z
N MET A 1 -11.37 20.33 23.61
CA MET A 1 -12.42 19.95 22.65
C MET A 1 -11.94 20.23 21.21
N SER A 2 -10.83 19.64 20.75
CA SER A 2 -10.11 20.20 19.58
C SER A 2 -9.39 19.17 18.71
N LYS A 3 -10.02 18.03 18.40
CA LYS A 3 -9.49 17.06 17.41
C LYS A 3 -10.31 16.92 16.12
N LYS A 4 -11.54 17.47 16.10
CA LYS A 4 -12.44 17.40 14.93
C LYS A 4 -12.22 18.49 13.88
N ILE A 5 -11.50 19.56 14.23
CA ILE A 5 -11.27 20.72 13.35
C ILE A 5 -10.10 20.49 12.38
N PHE A 6 -9.09 19.70 12.77
CA PHE A 6 -7.92 19.47 11.92
C PHE A 6 -8.21 18.58 10.69
N ILE A 7 -9.17 17.66 10.81
CA ILE A 7 -9.59 16.79 9.69
C ILE A 7 -10.38 17.60 8.63
N PHE A 8 -11.08 18.66 9.06
CA PHE A 8 -11.84 19.52 8.15
C PHE A 8 -10.94 20.41 7.29
N CYS A 9 -9.82 20.91 7.83
CA CYS A 9 -8.88 21.74 7.05
C CYS A 9 -8.15 20.95 5.96
N PHE A 10 -7.82 19.68 6.17
CA PHE A 10 -7.19 18.86 5.11
C PHE A 10 -8.16 18.52 3.97
N LEU A 11 -9.45 18.38 4.28
CA LEU A 11 -10.51 18.21 3.29
C LEU A 11 -10.87 19.51 2.57
N PHE A 12 -10.71 20.68 3.22
CA PHE A 12 -11.07 21.98 2.63
C PHE A 12 -9.92 22.61 1.81
N SER A 13 -8.65 22.40 2.19
CA SER A 13 -7.51 22.86 1.40
C SER A 13 -7.30 22.12 0.08
N LEU A 14 -7.97 20.97 -0.13
CA LEU A 14 -8.01 20.31 -1.45
C LEU A 14 -9.13 20.83 -2.36
N ILE A 15 -10.07 21.62 -1.84
CA ILE A 15 -11.29 22.03 -2.55
C ILE A 15 -11.28 23.52 -2.94
N LEU A 16 -10.41 24.35 -2.33
CA LEU A 16 -10.48 25.81 -2.48
C LEU A 16 -9.17 26.49 -2.95
N SER A 17 -8.48 25.92 -3.94
CA SER A 17 -7.49 26.66 -4.74
C SER A 17 -8.09 27.01 -6.11
N PRO A 18 -8.62 28.24 -6.33
CA PRO A 18 -9.18 28.67 -7.60
C PRO A 18 -8.11 29.25 -8.53
N ALA A 19 -6.99 28.54 -8.74
CA ALA A 19 -5.98 28.96 -9.71
C ALA A 19 -5.30 27.75 -10.35
N ARG A 20 -5.58 27.58 -11.65
CA ARG A 20 -4.94 26.64 -12.60
C ARG A 20 -5.35 25.17 -12.55
N PHE A 21 -6.65 24.92 -12.66
CA PHE A 21 -7.11 23.75 -13.40
C PHE A 21 -7.73 24.24 -14.72
N SER A 22 -6.86 24.66 -15.65
CA SER A 22 -7.23 24.66 -17.07
C SER A 22 -7.78 23.28 -17.40
N GLN A 23 -8.77 23.23 -18.29
CA GLN A 23 -9.37 22.03 -18.84
C GLN A 23 -8.32 21.00 -19.30
N ALA A 24 -7.79 20.18 -18.39
CA ALA A 24 -7.34 18.86 -18.74
C ALA A 24 -8.62 18.02 -18.86
N GLN A 25 -9.32 18.18 -19.98
CA GLN A 25 -10.03 17.04 -20.53
C GLN A 25 -8.99 15.92 -20.53
N LEU A 26 -9.17 14.88 -19.71
CA LEU A 26 -8.40 13.66 -19.92
C LEU A 26 -8.60 13.32 -21.40
N PRO A 27 -7.53 13.30 -22.21
CA PRO A 27 -7.69 12.99 -23.62
C PRO A 27 -8.41 11.64 -23.71
N PRO A 28 -9.41 11.51 -24.60
CA PRO A 28 -10.02 10.21 -24.83
C PRO A 28 -8.88 9.26 -25.22
N ALA A 29 -8.72 8.17 -24.46
CA ALA A 29 -7.70 7.16 -24.75
C ALA A 29 -7.78 6.81 -26.24
N THR A 30 -6.67 6.98 -26.96
CA THR A 30 -6.67 6.73 -28.41
C THR A 30 -6.99 5.25 -28.66
N GLN A 31 -7.67 4.91 -29.76
CA GLN A 31 -8.00 3.50 -30.07
C GLN A 31 -6.75 2.59 -30.05
N ALA A 32 -5.60 3.13 -30.44
CA ALA A 32 -4.31 2.46 -30.37
C ALA A 32 -3.86 2.13 -28.93
N GLU A 33 -4.07 3.04 -27.96
CA GLU A 33 -3.80 2.80 -26.54
C GLU A 33 -4.74 1.77 -25.91
N MET A 34 -6.01 1.75 -26.34
CA MET A 34 -6.97 0.74 -25.88
C MET A 34 -6.59 -0.66 -26.37
N LEU A 35 -6.19 -0.77 -27.65
CA LEU A 35 -5.73 -2.03 -28.26
C LEU A 35 -4.40 -2.50 -27.66
N SER A 36 -3.44 -1.60 -27.43
CA SER A 36 -2.15 -1.96 -26.80
C SER A 36 -2.34 -2.38 -25.34
N SER A 37 -3.21 -1.69 -24.59
CA SER A 37 -3.56 -2.07 -23.21
C SER A 37 -4.28 -3.42 -23.14
N GLN A 38 -5.16 -3.73 -24.11
CA GLN A 38 -5.79 -5.05 -24.20
C GLN A 38 -4.78 -6.16 -24.49
N LYS A 39 -3.87 -5.94 -25.45
CA LYS A 39 -2.79 -6.91 -25.74
C LYS A 39 -1.88 -7.15 -24.53
N GLY A 40 -1.57 -6.10 -23.76
CA GLY A 40 -0.83 -6.23 -22.51
C GLY A 40 -1.57 -7.10 -21.49
N LEU A 41 -2.88 -6.89 -21.35
CA LEU A 41 -3.73 -7.67 -20.46
C LEU A 41 -3.76 -9.16 -20.83
N GLU A 42 -3.91 -9.48 -22.12
CA GLU A 42 -3.94 -10.88 -22.57
C GLU A 42 -2.60 -11.61 -22.39
N LYS A 43 -1.47 -10.92 -22.51
CA LYS A 43 -0.16 -11.49 -22.18
C LYS A 43 -0.05 -11.81 -20.68
N LEU A 44 -0.57 -10.94 -19.83
CA LEU A 44 -0.62 -11.13 -18.38
C LEU A 44 -1.47 -12.33 -17.95
N LYS A 45 -2.50 -12.68 -18.73
CA LYS A 45 -3.33 -13.87 -18.49
C LYS A 45 -2.51 -15.16 -18.47
N GLN A 46 -1.47 -15.21 -19.30
CA GLN A 46 -0.60 -16.39 -19.44
C GLN A 46 0.55 -16.40 -18.43
N SER A 47 1.12 -15.24 -18.10
CA SER A 47 2.27 -15.16 -17.19
C SER A 47 1.90 -15.09 -15.71
N ASP A 48 0.81 -14.42 -15.35
CA ASP A 48 0.33 -14.32 -13.97
C ASP A 48 -1.21 -14.17 -13.93
N PRO A 49 -1.93 -15.31 -13.85
CA PRO A 49 -3.39 -15.32 -13.79
C PRO A 49 -3.96 -14.52 -12.61
N LYS A 50 -3.24 -14.44 -11.49
CA LYS A 50 -3.70 -13.73 -10.28
C LYS A 50 -3.61 -12.22 -10.50
N MET A 51 -2.51 -11.76 -11.08
CA MET A 51 -2.34 -10.35 -11.44
C MET A 51 -3.30 -9.91 -12.56
N TYR A 52 -3.56 -10.78 -13.54
CA TYR A 52 -4.58 -10.56 -14.57
C TYR A 52 -5.96 -10.30 -13.97
N GLN A 53 -6.41 -11.16 -13.06
CA GLN A 53 -7.69 -11.01 -12.37
C GLN A 53 -7.76 -9.71 -11.56
N LYS A 54 -6.66 -9.33 -10.89
CA LYS A 54 -6.56 -8.06 -10.16
C LYS A 54 -6.69 -6.85 -11.09
N MET A 55 -6.03 -6.88 -12.24
CA MET A 55 -6.10 -5.83 -13.26
C MET A 55 -7.51 -5.70 -13.86
N LEU A 56 -8.17 -6.82 -14.16
CA LEU A 56 -9.54 -6.82 -14.66
C LEU A 56 -10.50 -6.15 -13.66
N ARG A 57 -10.45 -6.57 -12.39
CA ARG A 57 -11.27 -5.96 -11.33
C ARG A 57 -10.99 -4.47 -11.17
N SER A 58 -9.71 -4.08 -11.23
CA SER A 58 -9.33 -2.66 -11.17
C SER A 58 -9.92 -1.85 -12.33
N LYS A 59 -9.84 -2.39 -13.55
CA LYS A 59 -10.41 -1.76 -14.76
C LYS A 59 -11.93 -1.62 -14.66
N GLU A 60 -12.61 -2.66 -14.17
CA GLU A 60 -14.05 -2.64 -13.96
C GLU A 60 -14.46 -1.59 -12.93
N VAL A 61 -13.79 -1.55 -11.78
CA VAL A 61 -14.01 -0.54 -10.74
C VAL A 61 -13.80 0.88 -11.28
N SER A 62 -12.71 1.10 -12.01
CA SER A 62 -12.42 2.39 -12.65
C SER A 62 -13.53 2.82 -13.62
N THR A 63 -13.99 1.90 -14.46
CA THR A 63 -15.09 2.14 -15.41
C THR A 63 -16.39 2.49 -14.69
N ASN A 64 -16.71 1.78 -13.60
CA ASN A 64 -17.92 2.02 -12.81
C ASN A 64 -17.88 3.38 -12.11
N ILE A 65 -16.74 3.74 -11.52
CA ILE A 65 -16.53 5.07 -10.92
C ILE A 65 -16.69 6.17 -11.98
N GLN A 66 -16.07 6.01 -13.15
CA GLN A 66 -16.19 6.98 -14.24
C GLN A 66 -17.63 7.16 -14.70
N LYS A 67 -18.41 6.07 -14.81
CA LYS A 67 -19.85 6.15 -15.14
C LYS A 67 -20.63 6.94 -14.09
N ILE A 68 -20.38 6.72 -12.80
CA ILE A 68 -21.05 7.46 -11.72
C ILE A 68 -20.70 8.95 -11.80
N ILE A 69 -19.43 9.28 -12.01
CA ILE A 69 -18.97 10.68 -12.17
C ILE A 69 -19.61 11.33 -13.40
N ALA A 70 -19.68 10.61 -14.52
CA ALA A 70 -20.31 11.09 -15.74
C ALA A 70 -21.80 11.38 -15.54
N SER A 71 -22.54 10.45 -14.92
CA SER A 71 -23.96 10.65 -14.59
C SER A 71 -24.18 11.81 -13.62
N TYR A 72 -23.30 12.01 -12.65
CA TYR A 72 -23.34 13.19 -11.78
C TYR A 72 -23.10 14.49 -12.57
N ARG A 73 -22.09 14.53 -13.45
CA ARG A 73 -21.81 15.70 -14.30
C ARG A 73 -22.97 16.03 -15.25
N ARG A 74 -23.68 15.02 -15.73
CA ARG A 74 -24.89 15.17 -16.56
C ARG A 74 -26.14 15.54 -15.75
N LYS A 75 -26.03 15.73 -14.42
CA LYS A 75 -27.13 16.01 -13.50
C LYS A 75 -28.21 14.91 -13.46
N GLU A 76 -27.88 13.69 -13.89
CA GLU A 76 -28.75 12.51 -13.80
C GLU A 76 -28.80 11.95 -12.37
N LEU A 77 -27.78 12.25 -11.56
CA LEU A 77 -27.68 11.86 -10.16
C LEU A 77 -27.50 13.11 -9.30
N SER A 78 -28.17 13.13 -8.14
CA SER A 78 -27.86 14.11 -7.10
C SER A 78 -26.49 13.80 -6.47
N LEU A 79 -25.90 14.80 -5.81
CA LEU A 79 -24.63 14.64 -5.10
C LEU A 79 -24.71 13.51 -4.06
N GLU A 80 -25.81 13.42 -3.31
CA GLU A 80 -26.00 12.38 -2.30
C GLU A 80 -26.13 10.99 -2.91
N GLN A 81 -26.79 10.86 -4.06
CA GLN A 81 -26.86 9.59 -4.79
C GLN A 81 -25.50 9.17 -5.34
N ALA A 82 -24.73 10.12 -5.88
CA ALA A 82 -23.38 9.86 -6.38
C ALA A 82 -22.45 9.42 -5.23
N LYS A 83 -22.48 10.11 -4.09
CA LYS A 83 -21.73 9.71 -2.88
C LYS A 83 -22.09 8.31 -2.42
N LYS A 84 -23.38 8.00 -2.29
CA LYS A 84 -23.85 6.68 -1.86
C LYS A 84 -23.37 5.57 -2.81
N LYS A 85 -23.31 5.84 -4.11
CA LYS A 85 -22.77 4.89 -5.11
C LYS A 85 -21.25 4.78 -5.09
N LEU A 86 -20.53 5.85 -4.75
CA LEU A 86 -19.06 5.85 -4.69
C LEU A 86 -18.51 5.26 -3.39
N TYR A 87 -19.24 5.41 -2.28
CA TYR A 87 -18.78 5.02 -0.94
C TYR A 87 -18.29 3.56 -0.86
N PRO A 88 -19.00 2.55 -1.40
CA PRO A 88 -18.56 1.16 -1.33
C PRO A 88 -17.19 0.92 -2.00
N PHE A 89 -16.87 1.66 -3.06
CA PHE A 89 -15.57 1.53 -3.74
C PHE A 89 -14.43 2.11 -2.89
N VAL A 90 -14.70 3.23 -2.21
CA VAL A 90 -13.72 3.86 -1.31
C VAL A 90 -13.52 3.00 -0.08
N GLU A 91 -14.60 2.53 0.55
CA GLU A 91 -14.57 1.67 1.72
C GLU A 91 -13.79 0.38 1.46
N LYS A 92 -14.09 -0.31 0.35
CA LYS A 92 -13.37 -1.53 -0.03
C LYS A 92 -11.88 -1.30 -0.23
N ASN A 93 -11.50 -0.23 -0.95
CA ASN A 93 -10.09 0.09 -1.17
C ASN A 93 -9.37 0.42 0.15
N LEU A 94 -10.02 1.15 1.06
CA LEU A 94 -9.45 1.44 2.38
C LEU A 94 -9.27 0.16 3.20
N LYS A 95 -10.25 -0.74 3.19
CA LYS A 95 -10.16 -2.03 3.87
C LYS A 95 -9.02 -2.89 3.33
N ASP A 96 -8.94 -3.06 2.01
CA ASP A 96 -7.86 -3.82 1.36
C ASP A 96 -6.47 -3.23 1.69
N ARG A 97 -6.37 -1.90 1.84
CA ARG A 97 -5.12 -1.23 2.24
C ARG A 97 -4.78 -1.46 3.71
N LEU A 98 -5.76 -1.45 4.61
CA LEU A 98 -5.57 -1.76 6.02
C LEU A 98 -5.09 -3.20 6.20
N ASP A 99 -5.76 -4.17 5.57
CA ASP A 99 -5.39 -5.59 5.65
C ASP A 99 -3.94 -5.82 5.18
N ASN A 100 -3.52 -5.11 4.12
CA ASN A 100 -2.15 -5.18 3.62
C ASN A 100 -1.13 -4.51 4.55
N ILE A 101 -1.53 -3.46 5.28
CA ILE A 101 -0.67 -2.83 6.29
C ILE A 101 -0.51 -3.79 7.48
N ASP A 102 -1.59 -4.39 7.96
CA ASP A 102 -1.57 -5.32 9.09
C ASP A 102 -0.69 -6.54 8.77
N THR A 103 -0.78 -7.07 7.55
CA THR A 103 0.10 -8.16 7.09
C THR A 103 1.58 -7.74 7.13
N LYS A 104 1.90 -6.53 6.66
CA LYS A 104 3.28 -6.02 6.68
C LYS A 104 3.80 -5.79 8.09
N ILE A 105 2.95 -5.34 9.01
CA ILE A 105 3.31 -5.18 10.41
C ILE A 105 3.71 -6.54 10.99
N ALA A 106 2.88 -7.57 10.80
CA ALA A 106 3.19 -8.92 11.26
C ALA A 106 4.52 -9.47 10.69
N GLU A 107 4.77 -9.26 9.39
CA GLU A 107 6.04 -9.65 8.76
C GLU A 107 7.25 -8.91 9.37
N LEU A 108 7.10 -7.63 9.68
CA LEU A 108 8.16 -6.81 10.28
C LEU A 108 8.40 -7.18 11.75
N GLU A 109 7.35 -7.47 12.51
CA GLU A 109 7.45 -7.97 13.89
C GLU A 109 8.17 -9.31 13.94
N GLN A 110 7.83 -10.23 13.04
CA GLN A 110 8.52 -11.51 12.95
C GLN A 110 10.00 -11.34 12.58
N LYS A 111 10.31 -10.46 11.61
CA LYS A 111 11.71 -10.12 11.27
C LYS A 111 12.45 -9.53 12.47
N LEU A 112 11.82 -8.63 13.22
CA LEU A 112 12.41 -8.04 14.42
C LEU A 112 12.70 -9.10 15.47
N GLU A 113 11.80 -10.04 15.70
CA GLU A 113 12.01 -11.12 16.66
C GLU A 113 13.17 -12.04 16.23
N ASN A 114 13.23 -12.41 14.95
CA ASN A 114 14.33 -13.20 14.41
C ASN A 114 15.68 -12.49 14.57
N LEU A 115 15.74 -11.18 14.33
CA LEU A 115 16.94 -10.38 14.55
C LEU A 115 17.33 -10.29 16.04
N LYS A 116 16.36 -10.19 16.95
CA LYS A 116 16.62 -10.22 18.40
C LYS A 116 17.20 -11.57 18.84
N LYS A 117 16.67 -12.69 18.34
CA LYS A 117 17.20 -14.03 18.61
C LYS A 117 18.64 -14.15 18.09
N ALA A 118 18.88 -13.80 16.83
CA ALA A 118 20.23 -13.82 16.25
C ALA A 118 21.24 -12.96 17.03
N ARG A 119 20.82 -11.78 17.53
CA ARG A 119 21.66 -10.95 18.40
C ARG A 119 21.94 -11.62 19.75
N SER A 120 20.94 -12.24 20.35
CA SER A 120 21.10 -12.94 21.63
C SER A 120 22.01 -14.16 21.50
N ASP A 121 21.94 -14.88 20.38
CA ASP A 121 22.74 -16.09 20.14
C ASP A 121 24.20 -15.75 19.80
N SER A 122 24.45 -14.59 19.18
CA SER A 122 25.79 -14.10 18.87
C SER A 122 26.51 -13.47 20.08
N SER A 123 25.77 -12.89 21.02
CA SER A 123 26.35 -12.28 22.24
C SER A 123 27.22 -13.22 23.07
N PRO A 124 26.80 -14.46 23.42
CA PRO A 124 27.63 -15.38 24.20
C PRO A 124 28.83 -15.93 23.41
N MET A 125 28.77 -15.99 22.08
CA MET A 125 29.95 -16.33 21.27
C MET A 125 30.99 -15.22 21.29
N ILE A 126 30.55 -13.96 21.19
CA ILE A 126 31.44 -12.79 21.28
C ILE A 126 32.04 -12.70 22.68
N GLU A 127 31.26 -12.93 23.74
CA GLU A 127 31.76 -12.96 25.11
C GLU A 127 32.81 -14.06 25.32
N LYS A 128 32.56 -15.28 24.82
CA LYS A 128 33.53 -16.39 24.91
C LYS A 128 34.81 -16.13 24.12
N GLU A 129 34.70 -15.46 22.97
CA GLU A 129 35.86 -15.07 22.16
C GLU A 129 36.68 -13.97 22.86
N ILE A 130 36.02 -12.99 23.49
CA ILE A 130 36.66 -11.98 24.34
C ILE A 130 37.34 -12.64 25.54
N GLU A 131 36.71 -13.60 26.22
CA GLU A 131 37.31 -14.34 27.34
C GLU A 131 38.56 -15.14 26.93
N MET A 132 38.54 -15.77 25.74
CA MET A 132 39.70 -16.45 25.18
C MET A 132 40.85 -15.49 24.84
N ILE A 133 40.53 -14.33 24.23
CA ILE A 133 41.52 -13.30 23.90
C ILE A 133 42.13 -12.69 25.16
N LEU A 134 41.33 -12.46 26.19
CA LEU A 134 41.77 -11.90 27.47
C LEU A 134 42.41 -12.93 28.40
N GLY A 135 42.37 -14.22 28.05
CA GLY A 135 42.98 -15.30 28.84
C GLY A 135 42.31 -15.56 30.20
N ILE A 136 41.08 -15.09 30.41
CA ILE A 136 40.40 -15.12 31.72
C ILE A 136 39.86 -16.53 32.08
N GLY A 137 39.92 -17.50 31.15
CA GLY A 137 39.39 -18.86 31.33
C GLY A 137 40.38 -20.01 31.15
N VAL A 138 41.68 -19.76 30.96
CA VAL A 138 42.68 -20.85 30.82
C VAL A 138 43.19 -21.22 32.20
N ALA A 139 42.77 -22.39 32.71
CA ALA A 139 43.38 -22.99 33.89
C ALA A 139 44.90 -23.10 33.66
N MET A 140 45.69 -22.37 34.44
CA MET A 140 47.15 -22.46 34.34
C MET A 140 47.58 -23.90 34.67
N PRO A 141 48.51 -24.50 33.90
CA PRO A 141 49.07 -25.78 34.26
C PRO A 141 49.77 -25.63 35.61
N MET A 142 49.38 -26.44 36.60
CA MET A 142 50.12 -26.57 37.84
C MET A 142 51.55 -27.00 37.48
N VAL A 143 52.51 -26.13 37.74
CA VAL A 143 53.93 -26.44 37.67
C VAL A 143 54.25 -27.35 38.87
N PRO A 144 54.84 -28.54 38.65
CA PRO A 144 55.11 -29.53 39.69
C PRO A 144 56.18 -29.08 40.70
#